data_AF-A0A3D3DVE1-F1
#
_entry.id   AF-A0A3D3DVE1-F1
#
_cell.length_a   1.000
_cell.length_b   1.000
_cell.length_c   1.000
_cell.angle_alpha   90.00
_cell.angle_beta   90.00
_cell.angle_gamma   90.00
#
_symmetry.space_group_name_H-M   'P 1'
#
loop_
_entity.id
_entity.type
_entity.pdbx_description
1 polymer ?
#
loop_
_entity_poly.entity_id
_entity_poly.type
_entity_poly.pdbx_seq_one_letter_code
_entity_poly.pdbx_strand_id
1 'polypeptide(L)' 'MAGAGVKAGEIYGSTSKDGKKAEKDILDVTDFNATIAWRLVIDPNLEEKSPNGRPFKLANRGKARKVLFS' A
#
# COMPACT_ATOMS: atom_id res chain seq x y z
N MET A 1 3.70 17.87 12.17
CA MET A 1 4.03 17.18 10.90
C MET A 1 2.91 16.18 10.59
N ALA A 2 2.34 16.21 9.37
CA ALA A 2 1.12 15.46 9.02
C ALA A 2 1.34 14.25 8.08
N GLY A 3 2.59 13.88 7.78
CA GLY A 3 2.91 12.83 6.80
C GLY A 3 2.99 11.39 7.32
N ALA A 4 2.59 11.12 8.57
CA ALA A 4 2.63 9.79 9.19
C ALA A 4 4.00 9.05 9.10
N GLY A 5 5.10 9.79 8.95
CA GLY A 5 6.46 9.26 8.82
C GLY A 5 6.95 9.05 7.39
N VAL A 6 6.19 9.43 6.36
CA VAL A 6 6.68 9.54 4.97
C VAL A 6 7.54 10.79 4.83
N LYS A 7 8.60 10.71 4.03
CA LYS A 7 9.48 11.86 3.77
C LYS A 7 8.75 12.91 2.93
N ALA A 8 8.88 14.18 3.34
CA ALA A 8 8.27 15.28 2.60
C ALA A 8 8.94 15.44 1.21
N GLY A 9 8.13 15.61 0.17
CA GLY A 9 8.62 15.76 -1.21
C GLY A 9 9.13 14.47 -1.84
N GLU A 10 8.79 13.31 -1.29
CA GLU A 10 9.19 12.02 -1.84
C GLU A 10 8.49 11.71 -3.18
N ILE A 11 9.27 11.16 -4.11
CA ILE A 11 8.80 10.68 -5.41
C ILE A 11 9.00 9.17 -5.42
N TYR A 12 7.95 8.43 -5.77
CA TYR A 12 7.97 6.97 -5.85
C TYR A 12 7.50 6.49 -7.23
N GLY A 13 8.34 5.69 -7.88
CA GLY A 13 8.10 5.16 -9.22
C GLY A 13 8.18 6.21 -10.33
N SER A 14 7.80 5.79 -11.54
CA SER A 14 7.75 6.67 -12.71
C SER A 14 6.70 6.22 -13.71
N THR A 15 6.28 7.13 -14.57
CA THR A 15 5.42 6.86 -15.72
C THR A 15 6.23 6.79 -17.01
N SER A 16 5.63 6.23 -18.06
CA SER A 16 6.17 6.23 -19.42
C SER A 16 6.39 7.67 -19.92
N LYS A 17 7.23 7.86 -20.95
CA LYS A 17 7.53 9.20 -21.51
C LYS A 17 6.29 9.98 -21.95
N ASP A 18 5.24 9.28 -22.40
CA ASP A 18 3.95 9.86 -22.80
C ASP A 18 2.93 9.92 -21.65
N GLY A 19 3.31 9.51 -20.44
CA GLY A 19 2.51 9.59 -19.22
C GLY A 19 1.37 8.58 -19.12
N LYS A 20 1.23 7.65 -20.06
CA LYS A 20 0.02 6.79 -20.15
C LYS A 20 0.03 5.59 -19.22
N LYS A 21 1.19 5.16 -18.75
CA LYS A 21 1.33 3.95 -17.91
C LYS A 21 2.34 4.17 -16.81
N ALA A 22 2.11 3.53 -15.67
CA ALA A 22 3.16 3.34 -14.66
C ALA A 22 4.21 2.38 -15.24
N GLU A 23 5.48 2.74 -15.14
CA GLU A 23 6.59 2.02 -15.78
C GLU A 23 7.55 1.44 -14.74
N LYS A 24 7.93 2.23 -13.73
CA LYS A 24 8.83 1.78 -12.65
C LYS A 24 8.13 1.84 -11.31
N ASP A 25 8.47 0.87 -10.46
CA ASP A 25 7.98 0.72 -9.10
C ASP A 25 6.46 0.90 -8.99
N ILE A 26 5.73 0.15 -9.83
CA ILE A 26 4.27 0.21 -9.86
C ILE A 26 3.72 -0.12 -8.46
N LEU A 27 2.88 0.80 -7.95
CA LEU A 27 2.17 0.65 -6.68
C LEU A 27 0.70 0.33 -6.98
N ASP A 28 0.29 -0.89 -6.67
CA ASP A 28 -1.12 -1.23 -6.67
C ASP A 28 -1.83 -0.66 -5.43
N VAL A 29 -3.13 -0.40 -5.53
CA VAL A 29 -3.95 0.05 -4.39
C VAL A 29 -3.90 -0.95 -3.23
N THR A 30 -3.87 -2.25 -3.55
CA THR A 30 -3.77 -3.31 -2.54
C THR A 30 -2.42 -3.29 -1.83
N ASP A 31 -1.33 -3.03 -2.54
CA ASP A 31 0.01 -2.86 -1.97
C ASP A 31 0.09 -1.61 -1.08
N PHE A 32 -0.54 -0.51 -1.49
CA PHE A 32 -0.60 0.70 -0.68
C PHE A 32 -1.38 0.48 0.62
N ASN A 33 -2.55 -0.17 0.55
CA ASN A 33 -3.31 -0.55 1.73
C ASN A 33 -2.52 -1.48 2.67
N ALA A 34 -1.78 -2.46 2.12
CA ALA A 34 -0.88 -3.31 2.91
C ALA A 34 0.21 -2.50 3.62
N THR A 35 0.72 -1.46 2.95
CA THR A 35 1.75 -0.57 3.50
C THR A 35 1.24 0.23 4.69
N ILE A 36 0.02 0.76 4.60
CA ILE A 36 -0.63 1.48 5.71
C ILE A 36 -0.87 0.52 6.90
N ALA A 37 -1.43 -0.67 6.65
CA ALA A 37 -1.65 -1.66 7.70
C ALA A 37 -0.34 -2.04 8.41
N TRP A 38 0.71 -2.36 7.64
CA TRP A 38 2.05 -2.64 8.18
C TRP A 38 2.59 -1.48 9.03
N ARG A 39 2.43 -0.24 8.57
CA ARG A 39 2.91 0.95 9.29
C ARG A 39 2.22 1.12 10.65
N LEU A 40 0.96 0.72 10.75
CA LEU A 40 0.17 0.73 11.97
C LEU A 40 0.37 -0.53 12.84
N VAL A 41 1.33 -1.39 12.48
CA VAL A 41 1.62 -2.65 13.20
C VAL A 41 0.43 -3.63 13.12
N ILE A 42 -0.37 -3.54 12.06
CA ILE A 42 -1.46 -4.48 11.75
C ILE A 42 -0.96 -5.46 10.69
N ASP A 43 -1.24 -6.76 10.85
CA ASP A 43 -0.90 -7.77 9.85
C ASP A 43 -1.72 -7.55 8.56
N PRO A 44 -1.10 -7.25 7.41
CA PRO A 44 -1.81 -7.09 6.14
C PRO A 44 -2.52 -8.37 5.66
N ASN A 45 -2.11 -9.53 6.17
CA ASN A 45 -2.69 -10.83 5.85
C ASN A 45 -3.86 -11.22 6.75
N LEU A 46 -4.21 -10.37 7.73
CA LEU A 46 -5.36 -10.59 8.58
C LEU A 46 -6.61 -10.81 7.73
N GLU A 47 -7.32 -11.89 8.04
CA GLU A 47 -8.58 -12.25 7.42
C GLU A 47 -9.70 -12.10 8.45
N GLU A 48 -10.60 -11.16 8.19
CA GLU A 48 -11.76 -10.89 9.02
C GLU A 48 -13.01 -11.52 8.42
N LYS A 49 -13.90 -12.00 9.28
CA LYS A 49 -15.21 -12.52 8.87
C LYS A 49 -16.25 -11.42 9.03
N SER A 50 -16.92 -11.07 7.94
CA SER A 50 -18.08 -10.18 8.03
C SER A 50 -19.24 -10.85 8.79
N PRO A 51 -20.24 -10.07 9.25
CA PRO A 51 -21.41 -10.62 9.95
C PRO A 51 -22.18 -11.68 9.16
N ASN A 52 -22.09 -11.67 7.82
CA ASN A 52 -22.67 -12.67 6.93
C ASN A 52 -21.72 -13.83 6.56
N GLY A 53 -20.55 -13.93 7.21
CA GLY A 53 -19.62 -15.05 7.08
C GLY A 53 -18.67 -15.00 5.87
N ARG A 54 -18.70 -13.94 5.05
CA ARG A 54 -17.77 -13.80 3.93
C ARG A 54 -16.37 -13.40 4.46
N PRO A 55 -15.30 -14.14 4.10
CA PRO A 55 -13.96 -13.75 4.48
C PRO A 55 -13.49 -12.52 3.69
N PHE A 56 -12.87 -11.58 4.40
CA PHE A 56 -12.24 -10.39 3.84
C PHE A 56 -10.79 -10.30 4.30
N LYS A 57 -9.86 -10.23 3.34
CA LYS A 57 -8.45 -9.97 3.64
C LYS A 57 -8.19 -8.47 3.67
N LEU A 58 -7.59 -7.98 4.76
CA LEU A 58 -7.39 -6.55 5.01
C LEU A 58 -6.76 -5.81 3.84
N ALA A 59 -5.69 -6.35 3.24
CA ALA A 59 -5.02 -5.74 2.10
C ALA A 59 -5.23 -6.49 0.78
N ASN A 60 -6.22 -7.38 0.70
CA ASN A 60 -6.51 -8.21 -0.48
C ASN A 60 -5.25 -8.84 -1.13
N ARG A 61 -4.33 -9.36 -0.30
CA ARG A 61 -3.04 -9.99 -0.70
C ARG A 61 -1.97 -9.02 -1.24
N GLY A 62 -2.14 -7.71 -1.07
CA GLY A 62 -1.10 -6.73 -1.35
C GLY A 62 0.15 -6.93 -0.48
N LYS A 63 1.29 -6.44 -0.97
CA LYS A 63 2.60 -6.48 -0.32
C LYS A 63 3.03 -5.08 0.08
N ALA A 64 3.28 -4.89 1.37
CA ALA A 64 3.72 -3.61 1.92
C ALA A 64 5.02 -3.10 1.27
N ARG A 65 4.99 -1.87 0.76
CA ARG A 65 6.15 -1.14 0.21
C ARG A 65 6.82 -0.30 1.28
N LYS A 66 7.60 -0.98 2.13
CA LYS A 66 8.27 -0.38 3.30
C LYS A 66 9.17 0.82 2.95
N VAL A 67 9.66 0.88 1.71
CA VAL A 67 10.50 1.96 1.20
C VAL A 67 9.84 3.35 1.29
N LEU A 68 8.50 3.42 1.32
CA LEU A 68 7.74 4.67 1.48
C LEU A 68 7.92 5.34 2.86
N PHE A 69 8.60 4.69 3.81
CA PHE A 69 8.82 5.19 5.17
C PHE A 69 10.31 5.21 5.57
N SER A 70 11.22 5.10 4.60
CA SER A 70 12.68 5.09 4.82
C SER A 70 13.37 6.42 4.55
#